data_AF-A0A377ZXV8-F1
#
_entry.id   AF-A0A377ZXV8-F1
#
_cell.length_a   1.000
_cell.length_b   1.000
_cell.length_c   1.000
_cell.angle_alpha   90.00
_cell.angle_beta   90.00
_cell.angle_gamma   90.00
#
_symmetry.space_group_name_H-M   'P 1'
#
loop_
_entity.id
_entity.type
_entity.pdbx_description
1 polymer ?
#
loop_
_entity_poly.entity_id
_entity_poly.type
_entity_poly.pdbx_seq_one_letter_code
_entity_poly.pdbx_strand_id
1 'polypeptide(L)'
;MLVNNFSAGIIGMILAILAFLGIGPAVEVLSKILAAGVNFMVAHDMLPLASIFVEPAKILFLNNAINHGIFSPLGIQQSHELGKSIFFLIEANPGPGMGVLLAYMFFGRGSAKQSAGGAAIIHFLGGIHEIYFPYVLMNPRLILAVILGGMTGVFTLTILNGGLVSPGFPRLYPGGTGDDAERRLLR
;
A
#
# COMPACT_ATOMS: atom_id res chain seq x y z
N MET A 1 37.56 -16.86 -3.28
CA MET A 1 36.53 -15.81 -3.08
C MET A 1 35.93 -15.31 -4.38
N LEU A 2 36.72 -14.93 -5.40
CA LEU A 2 36.19 -14.40 -6.67
C LEU A 2 35.26 -15.40 -7.40
N VAL A 3 35.70 -16.65 -7.55
CA VAL A 3 34.92 -17.71 -8.23
C VAL A 3 33.60 -17.97 -7.52
N ASN A 4 33.60 -18.13 -6.19
CA ASN A 4 32.38 -18.36 -5.42
C ASN A 4 31.38 -17.20 -5.56
N ASN A 5 31.85 -15.95 -5.53
CA ASN A 5 30.96 -14.78 -5.69
C ASN A 5 30.39 -14.70 -7.12
N PHE A 6 31.22 -14.97 -8.14
CA PHE A 6 30.76 -15.00 -9.54
C PHE A 6 29.76 -16.13 -9.80
N SER A 7 30.04 -17.33 -9.30
CA SER A 7 29.13 -18.47 -9.41
C SER A 7 27.81 -18.24 -8.67
N ALA A 8 27.85 -17.67 -7.46
CA ALA A 8 26.63 -17.28 -6.73
C ALA A 8 25.83 -16.20 -7.48
N GLY A 9 26.50 -15.24 -8.11
CA GLY A 9 25.86 -14.23 -8.95
C GLY A 9 25.14 -14.83 -10.16
N ILE A 10 25.78 -15.76 -10.88
CA ILE A 10 25.18 -16.44 -12.05
C ILE A 10 23.99 -17.31 -11.63
N ILE A 11 24.12 -18.07 -10.54
CA ILE A 11 23.02 -18.89 -10.01
C ILE A 11 21.86 -17.99 -9.56
N GLY A 12 22.16 -16.89 -8.84
CA GLY A 12 21.18 -15.91 -8.41
C GLY A 12 20.43 -15.27 -9.60
N MET A 13 21.16 -14.93 -10.66
CA MET A 13 20.57 -14.41 -11.91
C MET A 13 19.61 -15.42 -12.55
N ILE A 14 20.02 -16.68 -12.68
CA ILE A 14 19.18 -17.74 -13.27
C ILE A 14 17.93 -17.96 -12.41
N LEU A 15 18.09 -18.06 -11.09
CA LEU A 15 16.96 -18.22 -10.17
C LEU A 15 16.01 -17.02 -10.20
N ALA A 16 16.53 -15.79 -10.31
CA ALA A 16 15.71 -14.60 -10.45
C ALA A 16 14.90 -14.61 -11.76
N ILE A 17 15.50 -15.01 -12.89
CA ILE A 17 14.80 -15.15 -14.17
C ILE A 17 13.70 -16.21 -14.08
N LEU A 18 14.00 -17.38 -13.50
CA LEU A 18 13.02 -18.45 -13.33
C LEU A 18 11.89 -18.04 -12.39
N ALA A 19 12.20 -17.35 -11.28
CA ALA A 19 11.19 -16.83 -10.37
C ALA A 19 10.32 -15.77 -11.05
N PHE A 20 10.89 -14.88 -11.85
CA PHE A 20 10.14 -13.90 -12.62
C PHE A 20 9.20 -14.56 -13.63
N LEU A 21 9.68 -15.55 -14.39
CA LEU A 21 8.87 -16.26 -15.38
C LEU A 21 7.79 -17.15 -14.75
N GLY A 22 8.04 -17.72 -13.56
CA GLY A 22 7.09 -18.58 -12.86
C GLY A 22 6.06 -17.82 -12.02
N ILE A 23 6.50 -16.85 -11.23
CA ILE A 23 5.66 -16.11 -10.28
C ILE A 23 5.05 -14.86 -10.93
N GLY A 24 5.76 -14.22 -11.86
CA GLY A 24 5.31 -13.00 -12.55
C GLY A 24 3.91 -13.13 -13.16
N PRO A 25 3.63 -14.16 -13.99
CA PRO A 25 2.29 -14.35 -14.57
C PRO A 25 1.20 -14.54 -13.52
N ALA A 26 1.49 -15.25 -12.42
CA ALA A 26 0.54 -15.43 -11.33
C ALA A 26 0.19 -14.10 -10.64
N VAL A 27 1.20 -13.25 -10.40
CA VAL A 27 1.02 -11.90 -9.84
C VAL A 27 0.26 -10.99 -10.80
N GLU A 28 0.50 -11.10 -12.10
CA GLU A 28 -0.23 -10.34 -13.13
C GLU A 28 -1.72 -10.73 -13.16
N VAL A 29 -2.02 -12.02 -13.16
CA VAL A 29 -3.40 -12.53 -13.12
C VAL A 29 -4.09 -12.09 -11.83
N LEU A 30 -3.42 -12.21 -10.68
CA LEU A 30 -3.96 -11.75 -9.40
C LEU A 30 -4.26 -10.25 -9.43
N SER A 31 -3.35 -9.44 -9.97
CA SER A 31 -3.54 -7.99 -10.12
C SER A 31 -4.74 -7.67 -11.01
N LYS A 32 -4.92 -8.38 -12.13
CA LYS A 32 -6.09 -8.21 -13.03
C LYS A 32 -7.41 -8.56 -12.33
N ILE A 33 -7.45 -9.66 -11.57
CA ILE A 33 -8.64 -10.07 -10.82
C ILE A 33 -8.99 -9.03 -9.74
N LEU A 34 -7.99 -8.57 -8.99
CA LEU A 34 -8.19 -7.56 -7.97
C LEU A 34 -8.64 -6.21 -8.59
N ALA A 35 -8.05 -5.80 -9.71
CA ALA A 35 -8.47 -4.60 -10.43
C ALA A 35 -9.93 -4.69 -10.90
N ALA A 36 -10.34 -5.83 -11.46
CA ALA A 36 -11.73 -6.08 -11.84
C ALA A 36 -12.68 -6.05 -10.62
N GLY A 37 -12.28 -6.66 -9.49
CA GLY A 37 -13.03 -6.62 -8.24
C GLY A 37 -13.18 -5.20 -7.68
N VAL A 38 -12.12 -4.40 -7.72
CA VAL A 38 -12.15 -3.00 -7.29
C VAL A 38 -13.05 -2.17 -8.21
N ASN A 39 -12.95 -2.32 -9.53
CA ASN A 39 -13.84 -1.63 -10.48
C ASN A 39 -15.31 -1.99 -10.26
N PHE A 40 -15.60 -3.27 -9.99
CA PHE A 40 -16.95 -3.71 -9.62
C PHE A 40 -17.44 -3.02 -8.34
N MET A 41 -16.60 -2.95 -7.30
CA MET A 41 -16.95 -2.28 -6.04
C MET A 41 -17.21 -0.79 -6.23
N VAL A 42 -16.44 -0.12 -7.10
CA VAL A 42 -16.63 1.31 -7.40
C VAL A 42 -17.96 1.54 -8.11
N ALA A 43 -18.29 0.71 -9.10
CA ALA A 43 -19.55 0.81 -9.84
C ALA A 43 -20.81 0.58 -8.99
N HIS A 44 -20.67 -0.02 -7.79
CA HIS A 44 -21.77 -0.32 -6.88
C HIS A 44 -21.68 0.43 -5.54
N ASP A 45 -20.85 1.46 -5.43
CA ASP A 45 -20.63 2.23 -4.17
C ASP A 45 -20.17 1.35 -2.98
N MET A 46 -19.52 0.23 -3.29
CA MET A 46 -19.06 -0.80 -2.36
C MET A 46 -17.54 -0.72 -2.09
N LEU A 47 -16.88 0.37 -2.50
CA LEU A 47 -15.44 0.57 -2.34
C LEU A 47 -14.90 0.31 -0.92
N PRO A 48 -15.61 0.63 0.18
CA PRO A 48 -15.17 0.26 1.54
C PRO A 48 -14.84 -1.22 1.69
N LEU A 49 -15.57 -2.12 1.01
CA LEU A 49 -15.34 -3.57 1.10
C LEU A 49 -14.00 -4.03 0.52
N ALA A 50 -13.32 -3.18 -0.25
CA ALA A 50 -11.96 -3.46 -0.72
C ALA A 50 -10.99 -3.71 0.45
N SER A 51 -11.23 -3.10 1.62
CA SER A 51 -10.41 -3.30 2.82
C SER A 51 -10.37 -4.73 3.33
N ILE A 52 -11.35 -5.58 2.98
CA ILE A 52 -11.34 -7.02 3.31
C ILE A 52 -10.13 -7.71 2.69
N PHE A 53 -9.69 -7.26 1.51
CA PHE A 53 -8.53 -7.81 0.81
C PHE A 53 -7.27 -6.99 1.03
N VAL A 54 -7.41 -5.66 1.00
CA VAL A 54 -6.27 -4.73 1.06
C VAL A 54 -5.56 -4.81 2.41
N GLU A 55 -6.28 -4.79 3.53
CA GLU A 55 -5.66 -4.74 4.85
C GLU A 55 -4.87 -6.02 5.20
N PRO A 56 -5.40 -7.24 4.99
CA PRO A 56 -4.62 -8.45 5.16
C PRO A 56 -3.40 -8.52 4.24
N ALA A 57 -3.56 -8.13 2.97
CA ALA A 57 -2.47 -8.17 2.02
C ALA A 57 -1.36 -7.17 2.36
N LYS A 58 -1.70 -5.97 2.86
CA LYS A 58 -0.72 -5.01 3.39
C LYS A 58 0.12 -5.64 4.50
N ILE A 59 -0.53 -6.26 5.49
CA ILE A 59 0.15 -6.92 6.62
C ILE A 59 1.05 -8.08 6.17
N LEU A 60 0.69 -8.77 5.08
CA LEU A 60 1.52 -9.79 4.43
C LEU A 60 2.61 -9.21 3.52
N PHE A 61 2.88 -7.90 3.60
CA PHE A 61 3.88 -7.19 2.81
C PHE A 61 3.63 -7.21 1.29
N LEU A 62 2.36 -7.36 0.90
CA LEU A 62 1.92 -7.27 -0.51
C LEU A 62 1.46 -5.84 -0.87
N ASN A 63 1.76 -4.84 -0.03
CA ASN A 63 1.36 -3.45 -0.23
C ASN A 63 1.88 -2.86 -1.55
N ASN A 64 3.13 -3.14 -1.92
CA ASN A 64 3.74 -2.68 -3.18
C ASN A 64 3.06 -3.29 -4.40
N ALA A 65 2.72 -4.59 -4.34
CA ALA A 65 2.01 -5.26 -5.42
C ALA A 65 0.62 -4.64 -5.62
N ILE A 66 -0.08 -4.33 -4.52
CA ILE A 66 -1.39 -3.69 -4.59
C ILE A 66 -1.29 -2.23 -5.07
N ASN A 67 -0.37 -1.46 -4.50
CA ASN A 67 -0.25 -0.04 -4.80
C ASN A 67 0.22 0.18 -6.24
N HIS A 68 1.34 -0.43 -6.64
CA HIS A 68 1.89 -0.23 -7.98
C HIS A 68 1.20 -1.07 -9.06
N GLY A 69 0.69 -2.26 -8.70
CA GLY A 69 0.06 -3.17 -9.67
C GLY A 69 -1.42 -2.86 -9.94
N ILE A 70 -2.13 -2.23 -9.00
CA ILE A 70 -3.59 -2.05 -9.09
C ILE A 70 -4.01 -0.59 -8.88
N PHE A 71 -3.74 -0.02 -7.70
CA PHE A 71 -4.30 1.28 -7.35
C PHE A 71 -3.65 2.46 -8.09
N SER A 72 -2.34 2.41 -8.34
CA SER A 72 -1.65 3.47 -9.08
C SER A 72 -2.14 3.57 -10.53
N PRO A 73 -2.23 2.48 -11.33
CA PRO A 73 -2.81 2.54 -12.68
C PRO A 73 -4.26 3.06 -12.71
N LEU A 74 -5.13 2.52 -11.84
CA LEU A 74 -6.52 2.96 -11.74
C LEU A 74 -6.63 4.42 -11.32
N GLY A 75 -5.77 4.84 -10.37
CA GLY A 75 -5.74 6.20 -9.87
C GLY A 75 -5.27 7.21 -10.89
N ILE A 76 -4.27 6.85 -11.71
CA ILE A 76 -3.79 7.70 -12.81
C ILE A 76 -4.91 7.90 -13.83
N GLN A 77 -5.54 6.81 -14.29
CA GLN A 77 -6.65 6.90 -15.25
C GLN A 77 -7.80 7.77 -14.71
N GLN A 78 -8.26 7.50 -13.50
CA GLN A 78 -9.34 8.26 -12.88
C GLN A 78 -8.96 9.73 -12.65
N SER A 79 -7.71 10.00 -12.26
CA SER A 79 -7.25 11.38 -12.04
C SER A 79 -7.10 12.16 -13.35
N HIS A 80 -6.81 11.52 -14.48
CA HIS A 80 -6.81 12.18 -15.78
C HIS A 80 -8.23 12.58 -16.23
N GLU A 81 -9.22 11.75 -15.93
CA GLU A 81 -10.62 11.97 -16.32
C GLU A 81 -11.35 12.94 -15.36
N LEU A 82 -11.13 12.79 -14.06
CA LEU A 82 -11.89 13.47 -12.99
C LEU A 82 -11.05 14.48 -12.18
N GLY A 83 -9.77 14.63 -12.49
CA GLY A 83 -8.85 15.55 -11.79
C GLY A 83 -8.39 15.08 -10.41
N LYS A 84 -8.87 13.94 -9.91
CA LYS A 84 -8.43 13.31 -8.66
C LYS A 84 -8.80 11.83 -8.62
N SER A 85 -8.15 11.07 -7.75
CA SER A 85 -8.52 9.69 -7.48
C SER A 85 -8.44 9.33 -5.99
N ILE A 86 -9.45 8.60 -5.53
CA ILE A 86 -9.51 8.02 -4.20
C ILE A 86 -8.53 6.84 -4.04
N PHE A 87 -8.15 6.17 -5.13
CA PHE A 87 -7.28 4.98 -5.09
C PHE A 87 -5.89 5.28 -4.51
N PHE A 88 -5.39 6.50 -4.69
CA PHE A 88 -4.13 6.94 -4.11
C PHE A 88 -4.14 7.05 -2.58
N LEU A 89 -5.32 7.09 -1.97
CA LEU A 89 -5.50 7.25 -0.53
C LEU A 89 -5.85 5.94 0.18
N ILE A 90 -6.27 4.89 -0.55
CA ILE A 90 -6.67 3.63 0.05
C ILE A 90 -5.50 2.97 0.78
N GLU A 91 -4.36 2.82 0.11
CA GLU A 91 -3.18 2.17 0.70
C GLU A 91 -2.49 3.09 1.70
N ALA A 92 -2.35 4.38 1.35
CA ALA A 92 -1.72 5.41 2.15
C ALA A 92 -2.50 5.80 3.43
N ASN A 93 -3.69 5.25 3.66
CA ASN A 93 -4.49 5.55 4.84
C ASN A 93 -3.79 5.08 6.13
N PRO A 94 -3.34 5.99 7.01
CA PRO A 94 -2.66 5.62 8.25
C PRO A 94 -3.64 5.16 9.35
N GLY A 95 -4.94 5.41 9.19
CA GLY A 95 -5.96 5.26 10.22
C GLY A 95 -6.02 3.88 10.88
N PRO A 96 -6.11 2.77 10.11
CA PRO A 96 -6.18 1.42 10.69
C PRO A 96 -4.96 1.08 11.54
N GLY A 97 -3.75 1.37 11.02
CA GLY A 97 -2.50 1.13 11.73
C GLY A 97 -2.37 1.99 12.98
N MET A 98 -2.73 3.27 12.89
CA MET A 98 -2.73 4.18 14.04
C MET A 98 -3.70 3.70 15.14
N GLY A 99 -4.89 3.22 14.76
CA GLY A 99 -5.85 2.63 15.70
C GLY A 99 -5.27 1.44 16.46
N VAL A 100 -4.57 0.54 15.76
CA VAL A 100 -3.87 -0.60 16.38
C VAL A 100 -2.79 -0.13 17.35
N LEU A 101 -1.95 0.82 16.94
CA LEU A 101 -0.85 1.32 17.76
C LEU A 101 -1.37 2.02 19.02
N LEU A 102 -2.41 2.85 18.89
CA LEU A 102 -3.08 3.46 20.04
C LEU A 102 -3.68 2.41 20.98
N ALA A 103 -4.31 1.35 20.44
CA ALA A 103 -4.83 0.26 21.25
C ALA A 103 -3.72 -0.43 22.07
N TYR A 104 -2.54 -0.66 21.48
CA TYR A 104 -1.38 -1.19 22.22
C TYR A 104 -0.79 -0.19 23.21
N MET A 105 -0.76 1.11 22.91
CA MET A 105 -0.28 2.14 23.82
C MET A 105 -1.12 2.18 25.11
N PHE A 106 -2.44 2.18 24.97
CA PHE A 106 -3.33 2.28 26.13
C PHE A 106 -3.55 0.93 26.81
N PHE A 107 -3.89 -0.11 26.05
CA PHE A 107 -4.39 -1.40 26.56
C PHE A 107 -3.41 -2.57 26.41
N GLY A 108 -2.29 -2.38 25.71
CA GLY A 108 -1.27 -3.41 25.53
C GLY A 108 -0.56 -3.79 26.84
N ARG A 109 0.28 -4.82 26.78
CA ARG A 109 1.11 -5.28 27.91
C ARG A 109 2.52 -5.62 27.44
N GLY A 110 3.46 -5.62 28.39
CA GLY A 110 4.86 -5.99 28.14
C GLY A 110 5.57 -5.08 27.14
N SER A 111 6.49 -5.65 26.38
CA SER A 111 7.32 -4.95 25.39
C SER A 111 6.50 -4.25 24.31
N ALA A 112 5.42 -4.88 23.83
CA ALA A 112 4.57 -4.31 22.80
C ALA A 112 3.95 -2.96 23.21
N LYS A 113 3.53 -2.79 24.47
CA LYS A 113 3.03 -1.49 24.96
C LYS A 113 4.14 -0.43 25.03
N GLN A 114 5.33 -0.83 25.47
CA GLN A 114 6.46 0.09 25.60
C GLN A 114 6.92 0.62 24.23
N SER A 115 6.92 -0.22 23.20
CA SER A 115 7.32 0.17 21.84
C SER A 115 6.21 0.88 21.06
N ALA A 116 4.94 0.67 21.39
CA ALA A 116 3.80 1.18 20.61
C ALA A 116 3.77 2.72 20.51
N GLY A 117 4.19 3.43 21.56
CA GLY A 117 4.24 4.91 21.55
C GLY A 117 5.22 5.46 20.52
N GLY A 118 6.45 4.92 20.50
CA GLY A 118 7.44 5.29 19.49
C GLY A 118 7.01 4.88 18.08
N ALA A 119 6.41 3.68 17.96
CA ALA A 119 5.87 3.22 16.68
C ALA A 119 4.74 4.12 16.17
N ALA A 120 3.85 4.62 17.03
CA ALA A 120 2.77 5.53 16.64
C ALA A 120 3.29 6.87 16.11
N ILE A 121 4.34 7.41 16.73
CA ILE A 121 5.01 8.64 16.27
C ILE A 121 5.62 8.43 14.88
N ILE A 122 6.36 7.35 14.69
CA ILE A 122 6.98 7.02 13.39
C ILE A 122 5.91 6.74 12.33
N HIS A 123 4.83 6.05 12.69
CA HIS A 123 3.73 5.76 11.79
C HIS A 123 3.07 7.03 11.28
N PHE A 124 2.68 7.92 12.21
CA PHE A 124 1.88 9.09 11.85
C PHE A 124 2.71 10.26 11.32
N LEU A 125 3.83 10.59 11.98
CA LEU A 125 4.68 11.72 11.58
C LEU A 125 5.78 11.31 10.59
N GLY A 126 6.32 10.10 10.74
CA GLY A 126 7.33 9.57 9.83
C GLY A 126 6.76 9.00 8.54
N GLY A 127 5.46 8.73 8.47
CA GLY A 127 4.79 8.19 7.28
C GLY A 127 5.18 6.75 6.94
N ILE A 128 5.80 6.03 7.88
CA ILE A 128 6.18 4.62 7.69
C ILE A 128 5.02 3.74 8.16
N HIS A 129 4.10 3.47 7.24
CA HIS A 129 2.85 2.78 7.56
C HIS A 129 2.99 1.26 7.71
N GLU A 130 4.18 0.70 7.59
CA GLU A 130 4.44 -0.73 7.81
C GLU A 130 4.77 -1.06 9.28
N ILE A 131 5.08 -0.04 10.09
CA ILE A 131 5.58 -0.25 11.46
C ILE A 131 4.55 -0.91 12.39
N TYR A 132 3.26 -0.86 12.04
CA TYR A 132 2.21 -1.53 12.79
C TYR A 132 2.03 -3.01 12.42
N PHE A 133 2.55 -3.49 11.29
CA PHE A 133 2.32 -4.88 10.83
C PHE A 133 2.74 -5.92 11.87
N PRO A 134 3.92 -5.81 12.52
CA PRO A 134 4.32 -6.78 13.55
C PRO A 134 3.31 -6.85 14.70
N TYR A 135 2.67 -5.75 15.07
CA TYR A 135 1.69 -5.70 16.16
C TYR A 135 0.42 -6.50 15.83
N VAL A 136 0.02 -6.50 14.55
CA VAL A 136 -1.10 -7.32 14.07
C VAL A 136 -0.68 -8.79 13.94
N LEU A 137 0.53 -9.07 13.47
CA LEU A 137 1.05 -10.44 13.38
C LEU A 137 1.23 -11.09 14.76
N MET A 138 1.53 -10.33 15.81
CA MET A 138 1.57 -10.81 17.20
C MET A 138 0.20 -11.23 17.73
N ASN A 139 -0.89 -10.62 17.24
CA ASN A 139 -2.25 -10.98 17.59
C ASN A 139 -3.17 -10.90 16.36
N PRO A 140 -3.24 -11.98 15.56
CA PRO A 140 -3.95 -11.99 14.27
C PRO A 140 -5.43 -11.62 14.34
N ARG A 141 -6.06 -11.66 15.51
CA ARG A 141 -7.45 -11.16 15.70
C ARG A 141 -7.58 -9.68 15.34
N LEU A 142 -6.50 -8.92 15.43
CA LEU A 142 -6.44 -7.50 15.03
C LEU A 142 -6.60 -7.30 13.52
N ILE A 143 -6.51 -8.35 12.70
CA ILE A 143 -6.85 -8.29 11.27
C ILE A 143 -8.29 -7.79 11.08
N LEU A 144 -9.23 -8.25 11.91
CA LEU A 144 -10.61 -7.77 11.86
C LEU A 144 -10.72 -6.28 12.18
N ALA A 145 -9.95 -5.81 13.17
CA ALA A 145 -9.93 -4.41 13.56
C ALA A 145 -9.39 -3.51 12.42
N VAL A 146 -8.31 -3.92 11.74
CA VAL A 146 -7.78 -3.14 10.62
C VAL A 146 -8.68 -3.19 9.40
N ILE A 147 -9.37 -4.30 9.11
CA ILE A 147 -10.36 -4.38 8.04
C ILE A 147 -11.48 -3.37 8.30
N LEU A 148 -12.10 -3.41 9.49
CA LEU A 148 -13.21 -2.50 9.83
C LEU A 148 -12.76 -1.03 9.90
N GLY A 149 -11.55 -0.78 10.42
CA GLY A 149 -10.94 0.54 10.40
C GLY A 149 -10.68 1.05 8.98
N GLY A 150 -10.20 0.18 8.10
CA GLY A 150 -9.95 0.45 6.69
C GLY A 150 -11.25 0.77 5.96
N MET A 151 -12.28 -0.07 6.14
CA MET A 151 -13.62 0.14 5.59
C MET A 151 -14.18 1.50 6.01
N THR A 152 -14.07 1.83 7.31
CA THR A 152 -14.56 3.11 7.84
C THR A 152 -13.80 4.29 7.25
N GLY A 153 -12.48 4.18 7.12
CA GLY A 153 -11.65 5.22 6.50
C GLY A 153 -11.97 5.45 5.03
N VAL A 154 -12.07 4.38 4.25
CA VAL A 154 -12.46 4.44 2.83
C VAL A 154 -13.87 5.00 2.67
N PHE A 155 -14.83 4.55 3.49
CA PHE A 155 -16.20 5.07 3.48
C PHE A 155 -16.27 6.57 3.78
N THR A 156 -15.55 7.01 4.81
CA THR A 156 -15.46 8.43 5.17
C THR A 156 -14.88 9.24 4.00
N LEU A 157 -13.86 8.71 3.34
CA LEU A 157 -13.22 9.34 2.20
C LEU A 157 -14.16 9.44 0.99
N THR A 158 -14.96 8.40 0.73
CA THR A 158 -15.99 8.40 -0.33
C THR A 158 -17.04 9.48 -0.05
N ILE A 159 -17.58 9.56 1.17
CA ILE A 159 -18.59 10.57 1.55
C ILE A 159 -18.02 11.99 1.42
N LEU A 160 -16.79 12.20 1.87
CA LEU A 160 -16.13 13.50 1.83
C LEU A 160 -15.56 13.85 0.44
N ASN A 161 -15.78 12.99 -0.57
CA ASN A 161 -15.24 13.15 -1.92
C ASN A 161 -13.72 13.38 -1.93
N GLY A 162 -13.00 12.71 -1.04
CA GLY A 162 -11.55 12.84 -0.97
C GLY A 162 -10.83 12.08 -2.08
N GLY A 163 -9.68 12.61 -2.50
CA GLY A 163 -8.87 12.05 -3.58
C GLY A 163 -7.62 12.90 -3.79
N LEU A 164 -6.60 12.31 -4.43
CA LEU A 164 -5.36 13.01 -4.79
C LEU A 164 -5.19 13.06 -6.31
N VAL A 165 -4.39 14.01 -6.79
CA VAL A 165 -4.00 14.11 -8.21
C VAL A 165 -2.90 13.11 -8.60
N SER A 166 -2.20 12.57 -7.61
CA SER A 166 -1.09 11.63 -7.76
C SER A 166 -0.89 10.82 -6.47
N PRO A 167 -0.12 9.73 -6.49
CA PRO A 167 0.28 9.03 -5.27
C PRO A 167 0.85 10.00 -4.22
N GLY A 168 0.45 9.83 -2.96
CA GLY A 168 0.66 10.77 -1.85
C GLY A 168 2.08 10.84 -1.27
N PHE A 169 3.12 10.62 -2.08
CA PHE A 169 4.49 10.86 -1.64
C PHE A 169 4.88 12.32 -1.94
N PRO A 170 5.52 13.02 -0.99
CA PRO A 170 6.14 14.30 -1.30
C PRO A 170 7.12 14.11 -2.47
N ARG A 171 6.87 14.78 -3.60
CA ARG A 171 7.96 15.06 -4.53
C ARG A 171 8.92 15.95 -3.74
N LEU A 172 10.10 15.43 -3.42
CA LEU A 172 11.23 16.20 -2.87
C LEU A 172 11.76 17.29 -3.83
N TYR A 173 11.04 17.59 -4.92
CA TYR A 173 11.35 18.66 -5.84
C TYR A 173 10.17 19.63 -5.94
N PRO A 174 10.34 20.89 -5.52
CA PRO A 174 9.36 21.93 -5.80
C PRO A 174 9.42 22.27 -7.29
N GLY A 175 8.31 22.04 -8.01
CA GLY A 175 8.11 22.60 -9.35
C GLY A 175 8.38 21.64 -10.52
N GLY A 176 7.59 20.58 -10.64
CA GLY A 176 7.53 19.82 -11.89
C GLY A 176 6.14 19.28 -12.11
N THR A 177 5.32 20.00 -12.86
CA THR A 177 4.19 19.40 -13.57
C THR A 177 4.73 18.32 -14.50
N GLY A 178 4.00 17.21 -14.69
CA GLY A 178 4.46 16.04 -15.47
C GLY A 178 5.00 16.36 -16.88
N ASP A 179 4.63 17.52 -17.41
CA ASP A 179 5.06 18.06 -18.71
C ASP A 179 6.55 18.47 -18.79
N ASP A 180 7.18 18.79 -17.65
CA ASP A 180 8.58 19.26 -17.62
C ASP A 180 9.60 18.11 -17.70
N ALA A 181 9.21 16.91 -17.29
CA ALA A 181 10.08 15.73 -17.37
C ALA A 181 10.28 15.27 -18.82
N GLU A 182 9.24 15.38 -19.65
CA GLU A 182 9.28 14.98 -21.06
C GLU A 182 10.09 15.99 -21.90
N ARG A 183 10.00 17.29 -21.60
CA ARG A 183 10.77 18.34 -22.30
C ARG A 183 12.27 18.32 -21.98
N ARG A 184 12.69 17.74 -20.85
CA ARG A 184 14.11 17.67 -20.46
C ARG A 184 14.86 16.48 -21.05
N LEU A 185 14.16 15.44 -21.51
CA LEU A 185 14.78 14.28 -22.17
C LEU A 185 15.05 14.52 -23.66
N LEU A 186 14.49 15.59 -24.23
CA LEU A 186 14.62 15.97 -25.64
C LEU A 186 15.58 17.15 -25.86
N ARG A 187 16.45 17.45 -24.89
CA ARG A 187 17.53 18.45 -25.01
C ARG A 187 18.88 17.85 -24.67
#